data_AF-A0A964HK82-F1
#
_entry.id   AF-A0A964HK82-F1
#
_cell.length_a   1.000
_cell.length_b   1.000
_cell.length_c   1.000
_cell.angle_alpha   90.00
_cell.angle_beta   90.00
_cell.angle_gamma   90.00
#
_symmetry.space_group_name_H-M   'P 1'
#
loop_
_entity.id
_entity.type
_entity.pdbx_description
1 polymer ?
#
loop_
_entity_poly.entity_id
_entity_poly.type
_entity_poly.pdbx_seq_one_letter_code
_entity_poly.pdbx_strand_id
1 'polypeptide(L)'
;DLAGVRKVVLDAVHKAQGQGCAPGILGVSIGGDRGTGYIKSKEVLFDKLGTRNPDPKLAELEERLTGEANQLGIGPMGFGGGTTVIDTKITGLHRLPASYFVTVSYMCWAYRRRKMTVKGNEVSYD
;
A
#
# COMPACT_ATOMS: atom_id res chain seq x y z
N ASP A 1 15.88 4.18 -6.78
CA ASP A 1 16.24 2.95 -6.04
C ASP A 1 15.15 2.69 -4.99
N LEU A 2 15.20 1.57 -4.25
CA LEU A 2 14.18 1.28 -3.22
C LEU A 2 14.30 2.22 -2.00
N ALA A 3 15.47 2.82 -1.76
CA ALA A 3 15.66 3.84 -0.73
C ALA A 3 14.83 5.10 -1.03
N GLY A 4 14.78 5.54 -2.28
CA GLY A 4 13.91 6.63 -2.73
C GLY A 4 12.43 6.30 -2.59
N VAL A 5 12.03 5.09 -2.98
CA VAL A 5 10.65 4.60 -2.78
C VAL A 5 10.27 4.68 -1.31
N ARG A 6 11.11 4.16 -0.42
CA ARG A 6 10.90 4.20 1.03
C ARG A 6 10.63 5.62 1.52
N LYS A 7 11.48 6.58 1.14
CA LYS A 7 11.35 7.98 1.55
C LYS A 7 10.02 8.58 1.09
N VAL A 8 9.62 8.35 -0.17
CA VAL A 8 8.37 8.88 -0.72
C VAL A 8 7.14 8.29 -0.02
N VAL A 9 7.15 6.99 0.28
CA VAL A 9 6.02 6.36 0.98
C VAL A 9 5.88 6.89 2.40
N LEU A 10 6.98 6.98 3.16
CA LEU A 10 6.95 7.52 4.52
C LEU A 10 6.58 9.01 4.54
N ASP A 11 7.06 9.80 3.57
CA ASP A 11 6.66 11.20 3.40
C ASP A 11 5.16 11.32 3.10
N ALA A 12 4.58 10.41 2.31
CA ALA A 12 3.14 10.39 2.06
C ALA A 12 2.33 10.08 3.34
N VAL A 13 2.77 9.12 4.16
CA VAL A 13 2.16 8.83 5.46
C VAL A 13 2.27 10.03 6.39
N HIS A 14 3.46 10.63 6.46
CA HIS A 14 3.69 11.83 7.25
C HIS A 14 2.79 12.97 6.78
N LYS A 15 2.65 13.24 5.49
CA LYS A 15 1.74 14.28 4.98
C LYS A 15 0.26 13.98 5.28
N ALA A 16 -0.13 12.70 5.34
CA ALA A 16 -1.50 12.32 5.64
C ALA A 16 -1.92 12.58 7.10
N GLN A 17 -0.99 12.59 8.07
CA GLN A 17 -1.24 12.90 9.49
C GLN A 17 -2.49 12.20 10.08
N GLY A 18 -2.81 10.97 9.64
CA GLY A 18 -3.97 10.22 10.12
C GLY A 18 -5.33 10.67 9.57
N GLN A 19 -5.39 11.71 8.74
CA GLN A 19 -6.61 12.27 8.13
C GLN A 19 -7.30 11.33 7.12
N GLY A 20 -6.71 10.18 6.83
CA GLY A 20 -7.31 9.08 6.07
C GLY A 20 -8.05 8.06 6.94
N CYS A 21 -8.48 8.45 8.14
CA CYS A 21 -9.03 7.58 9.18
C CYS A 21 -8.07 6.42 9.53
N ALA A 22 -6.84 6.78 9.92
CA ALA A 22 -5.85 5.82 10.42
C ALA A 22 -6.42 5.00 11.60
N PRO A 23 -6.02 3.73 11.78
CA PRO A 23 -4.94 3.05 11.10
C PRO A 23 -5.32 2.56 9.68
N GLY A 24 -4.55 2.99 8.68
CA GLY A 24 -4.87 2.74 7.26
C GLY A 24 -4.11 1.57 6.64
N ILE A 25 -4.32 1.33 5.36
CA ILE A 25 -3.58 0.38 4.53
C ILE A 25 -3.00 1.13 3.34
N LEU A 26 -1.72 0.91 3.07
CA LEU A 26 -1.02 1.55 1.96
C LEU A 26 -1.00 0.63 0.75
N GLY A 27 -1.40 1.15 -0.41
CA GLY A 27 -1.20 0.52 -1.70
C GLY A 27 -0.17 1.33 -2.48
N VAL A 28 0.91 0.71 -2.94
CA VAL A 28 2.03 1.39 -3.57
C VAL A 28 2.32 0.76 -4.93
N SER A 29 2.45 1.60 -5.96
CA SER A 29 2.93 1.19 -7.28
C SER A 29 4.28 1.83 -7.57
N ILE A 30 5.27 1.02 -7.92
CA ILE A 30 6.62 1.45 -8.30
C ILE A 30 6.78 1.28 -9.81
N GLY A 31 6.99 2.38 -10.53
CA GLY A 31 7.05 2.38 -12.00
C GLY A 31 5.70 2.73 -12.64
N GLY A 32 5.52 2.30 -13.89
CA GLY A 32 4.38 2.68 -14.72
C GLY A 32 4.48 4.10 -15.26
N ASP A 33 3.33 4.66 -15.60
CA ASP A 33 3.12 6.05 -15.95
C ASP A 33 2.16 6.73 -14.94
N ARG A 34 1.85 8.01 -15.17
CA ARG A 34 0.98 8.78 -14.27
C ARG A 34 -0.43 8.19 -14.14
N GLY A 35 -0.97 7.57 -15.17
CA GLY A 35 -2.29 6.94 -15.14
C GLY A 35 -2.24 5.53 -14.56
N THR A 36 -1.38 4.67 -15.10
CA THR A 36 -1.33 3.25 -14.70
C THR A 36 -0.91 3.07 -13.24
N GLY A 37 -0.03 3.92 -12.70
CA GLY A 37 0.35 3.88 -11.28
C GLY A 37 -0.82 4.11 -10.33
N TYR A 38 -1.77 4.99 -10.67
CA TYR A 38 -2.97 5.22 -9.84
C TYR A 38 -3.87 4.00 -9.79
N ILE A 39 -4.06 3.32 -10.91
CA ILE A 39 -4.88 2.10 -10.98
C ILE A 39 -4.19 0.99 -10.19
N LYS A 40 -2.90 0.74 -10.46
CA LYS A 40 -2.16 -0.38 -9.89
C LYS A 40 -1.94 -0.26 -8.39
N SER A 41 -1.72 0.95 -7.87
CA SER A 41 -1.64 1.19 -6.42
C SER A 41 -2.96 0.94 -5.69
N LYS A 42 -4.10 0.99 -6.37
CA LYS A 42 -5.41 0.61 -5.80
C LYS A 42 -5.71 -0.86 -5.97
N GLU A 43 -5.34 -1.47 -7.11
CA GLU A 43 -5.59 -2.89 -7.36
C GLU A 43 -4.92 -3.81 -6.33
N VAL A 44 -3.72 -3.46 -5.86
CA VAL A 44 -3.04 -4.23 -4.79
C VAL A 44 -3.82 -4.26 -3.48
N LEU A 45 -4.76 -3.34 -3.25
CA LEU A 45 -5.64 -3.35 -2.08
C LEU A 45 -6.77 -4.38 -2.18
N PHE A 46 -6.89 -5.10 -3.30
CA PHE A 46 -7.78 -6.26 -3.36
C PHE A 46 -7.15 -7.52 -2.76
N ASP A 47 -5.83 -7.52 -2.54
CA ASP A 47 -5.14 -8.62 -1.90
C ASP A 47 -5.52 -8.76 -0.42
N LYS A 48 -5.35 -9.97 0.10
CA LYS A 48 -5.65 -10.29 1.48
C LYS A 48 -4.62 -9.61 2.40
N LEU A 49 -5.09 -9.03 3.50
CA LEU A 49 -4.17 -8.45 4.48
C LEU A 49 -3.24 -9.54 5.03
N GLY A 50 -1.97 -9.19 5.23
CA GLY A 50 -0.93 -10.13 5.66
C GLY A 50 -0.28 -10.97 4.56
N THR A 51 -0.82 -11.04 3.34
CA THR A 51 -0.10 -11.67 2.21
C THR A 51 1.03 -10.76 1.74
N ARG A 52 2.23 -11.30 1.53
CA ARG A 52 3.39 -10.52 1.07
C ARG A 52 3.61 -10.67 -0.42
N ASN A 53 4.31 -9.69 -0.99
CA ASN A 53 4.71 -9.74 -2.39
C ASN A 53 5.55 -11.01 -2.68
N PRO A 54 5.38 -11.68 -3.84
CA PRO A 54 6.22 -12.82 -4.21
C PRO A 54 7.69 -12.45 -4.48
N ASP A 55 7.99 -11.21 -4.83
CA ASP A 55 9.37 -10.71 -4.87
C ASP A 55 9.86 -10.43 -3.44
N PRO A 56 10.90 -11.15 -2.97
CA PRO A 56 11.38 -11.03 -1.59
C PRO A 56 11.88 -9.62 -1.26
N LYS A 57 12.40 -8.85 -2.24
CA LYS A 57 12.85 -7.47 -2.00
C LYS A 57 11.68 -6.53 -1.77
N LEU A 58 10.55 -6.76 -2.45
CA LEU A 58 9.34 -5.97 -2.25
C LEU A 58 8.62 -6.39 -0.97
N ALA A 59 8.60 -7.68 -0.64
CA ALA A 59 8.06 -8.18 0.62
C ALA A 59 8.79 -7.57 1.84
N GLU A 60 10.13 -7.56 1.82
CA GLU A 60 10.92 -6.91 2.87
C GLU A 60 10.59 -5.41 2.99
N LEU A 61 10.40 -4.74 1.85
CA LEU A 61 10.03 -3.32 1.83
C LEU A 61 8.62 -3.07 2.37
N GLU A 62 7.64 -3.95 2.09
CA GLU A 62 6.29 -3.88 2.66
C GLU A 62 6.31 -3.92 4.19
N GLU A 63 7.04 -4.87 4.76
CA GLU A 63 7.16 -5.04 6.21
C GLU A 63 7.89 -3.86 6.85
N ARG A 64 9.02 -3.47 6.25
CA ARG A 64 9.81 -2.33 6.71
C ARG A 64 8.99 -1.04 6.72
N LEU A 65 8.28 -0.74 5.64
CA LEU A 65 7.45 0.46 5.53
C LEU A 65 6.31 0.47 6.55
N THR A 66 5.67 -0.68 6.77
CA THR A 66 4.61 -0.81 7.77
C THR A 66 5.15 -0.54 9.18
N GLY A 67 6.30 -1.12 9.53
CA GLY A 67 6.94 -0.89 10.83
C GLY A 67 7.39 0.56 11.01
N GLU A 68 8.07 1.15 10.03
CA GLU A 68 8.58 2.51 10.11
C GLU A 68 7.46 3.56 10.10
N ALA A 69 6.38 3.36 9.35
CA ALA A 69 5.20 4.24 9.39
C ALA A 69 4.56 4.31 10.78
N ASN A 70 4.61 3.20 11.52
CA ASN A 70 4.11 3.10 12.89
C ASN A 70 5.06 3.74 13.93
N GLN A 71 6.32 3.97 13.58
CA GLN A 71 7.28 4.70 14.42
C GLN A 71 7.17 6.23 14.28
N LEU A 72 6.37 6.73 13.33
CA LEU A 72 6.19 8.18 13.13
C LEU A 72 5.36 8.86 14.24
N GLY A 73 4.73 8.09 15.13
CA GLY A 73 3.95 8.63 16.25
C GLY A 73 2.63 9.31 15.87
N ILE A 74 2.15 9.12 14.64
CA ILE A 74 0.88 9.71 14.13
C ILE A 74 -0.32 9.00 14.76
N GLY A 75 -0.33 7.66 14.74
CA GLY A 75 -1.33 6.83 15.42
C GLY A 75 -2.76 6.92 14.84
N PRO A 76 -3.73 6.29 15.52
CA PRO A 76 -5.11 6.23 15.06
C PRO A 76 -5.73 7.62 14.94
N MET A 77 -6.34 7.90 13.78
CA MET A 77 -6.95 9.20 13.44
C MET A 77 -6.02 10.42 13.59
N GLY A 78 -4.70 10.23 13.77
CA GLY A 78 -3.76 11.32 14.03
C GLY A 78 -3.68 11.77 15.50
N PHE A 79 -4.27 11.03 16.45
CA PHE A 79 -4.23 11.38 17.88
C PHE A 79 -2.97 10.91 18.62
N GLY A 80 -1.98 10.41 17.90
CA GLY A 80 -0.79 9.79 18.48
C GLY A 80 -1.00 8.31 18.80
N GLY A 81 0.09 7.64 19.20
CA GLY A 81 0.11 6.20 19.50
C GLY A 81 0.91 5.38 18.48
N GLY A 82 0.88 4.06 18.65
CA GLY A 82 1.80 3.14 17.96
C GLY A 82 1.32 2.58 16.61
N THR A 83 0.08 2.88 16.18
CA THR A 83 -0.50 2.25 14.98
C THR A 83 -1.09 3.29 14.05
N THR A 84 -0.35 3.65 13.00
CA THR A 84 -0.75 4.54 11.91
C THR A 84 -1.20 3.75 10.67
N VAL A 85 -0.57 2.60 10.41
CA VAL A 85 -0.80 1.75 9.24
C VAL A 85 -0.86 0.29 9.70
N ILE A 86 -1.84 -0.46 9.18
CA ILE A 86 -2.04 -1.89 9.44
C ILE A 86 -1.16 -2.74 8.51
N ASP A 87 -1.13 -2.39 7.23
CA ASP A 87 -0.40 -3.15 6.21
C ASP A 87 0.03 -2.24 5.05
N THR A 88 1.07 -2.65 4.33
CA THR A 88 1.55 -2.02 3.10
C THR A 88 1.61 -3.07 2.01
N LYS A 89 1.04 -2.77 0.84
CA LYS A 89 1.05 -3.61 -0.36
C LYS A 89 1.78 -2.89 -1.48
N ILE A 90 2.72 -3.55 -2.13
CA ILE A 90 3.55 -2.97 -3.20
C ILE A 90 3.38 -3.79 -4.47
N THR A 91 3.30 -3.11 -5.61
CA THR A 91 3.47 -3.72 -6.94
C THR A 91 4.53 -2.99 -7.75
N GLY A 92 5.25 -3.74 -8.58
CA GLY A 92 6.25 -3.23 -9.50
C GLY A 92 5.73 -3.27 -10.93
N LEU A 93 5.98 -2.19 -11.69
CA LEU A 93 5.61 -2.07 -13.09
C LEU A 93 6.85 -1.69 -13.92
N HIS A 94 6.81 -2.07 -15.20
CA HIS A 94 7.72 -1.50 -16.19
C HIS A 94 7.46 0.01 -16.33
N ARG A 95 8.49 0.76 -16.74
CA ARG A 95 8.46 2.23 -16.80
C ARG A 95 9.34 2.73 -17.94
N LEU A 96 9.06 3.93 -18.41
CA LEU A 96 9.99 4.68 -19.25
C LEU A 96 11.29 4.95 -18.46
N PRO A 97 12.50 4.76 -19.03
CA PRO A 97 13.75 4.99 -18.31
C PRO A 97 13.89 6.39 -17.69
N ALA A 98 13.39 7.41 -18.38
CA ALA A 98 13.42 8.81 -17.95
C ALA A 98 12.42 9.16 -16.83
N SER A 99 11.49 8.26 -16.49
CA SER A 99 10.47 8.49 -15.47
C SER A 99 10.54 7.41 -14.39
N TYR A 100 10.49 7.80 -13.12
CA TYR A 100 10.41 6.89 -11.99
C TYR A 100 9.26 7.30 -11.09
N PHE A 101 8.05 6.86 -11.43
CA PHE A 101 6.87 7.16 -10.62
C PHE A 101 6.76 6.21 -9.43
N VAL A 102 6.37 6.77 -8.30
CA VAL A 102 5.96 6.02 -7.11
C VAL A 102 4.61 6.57 -6.72
N THR A 103 3.58 5.75 -6.82
CA THR A 103 2.20 6.14 -6.52
C THR A 103 1.77 5.50 -5.22
N VAL A 104 1.26 6.29 -4.28
CA VAL A 104 0.78 5.83 -2.98
C VAL A 104 -0.72 6.10 -2.89
N SER A 105 -1.49 5.04 -2.70
CA SER A 105 -2.91 5.08 -2.37
C SER A 105 -3.10 4.76 -0.89
N TYR A 106 -3.88 5.60 -0.20
CA TYR A 106 -4.18 5.42 1.21
C TYR A 106 -5.62 4.88 1.35
N MET A 107 -5.77 3.74 2.02
CA MET A 107 -7.06 3.15 2.33
C MET A 107 -7.34 3.28 3.83
N CYS A 108 -8.56 3.73 4.16
CA CYS A 108 -9.05 3.82 5.52
C CYS A 108 -9.14 2.44 6.19
N TRP A 109 -9.18 2.42 7.53
CA TRP A 109 -9.42 1.20 8.32
C TRP A 109 -10.70 0.45 7.92
N ALA A 110 -11.69 1.15 7.34
CA ALA A 110 -12.87 0.57 6.71
C ALA A 110 -12.53 -0.13 5.37
N TYR A 111 -11.68 -1.16 5.43
CA TYR A 111 -11.15 -1.94 4.32
C TYR A 111 -12.19 -2.88 3.70
N ARG A 112 -13.19 -2.28 3.05
CA ARG A 112 -14.36 -2.98 2.49
C ARG A 112 -14.00 -3.62 1.15
N ARG A 113 -13.56 -4.87 1.19
CA ARG A 113 -13.35 -5.72 0.00
C ARG A 113 -14.06 -7.08 0.16
N ARG A 114 -14.38 -7.70 -0.97
CA ARG A 114 -14.82 -9.10 -1.05
C ARG A 114 -14.34 -9.69 -2.36
N LYS A 115 -13.94 -10.96 -2.37
CA LYS A 115 -13.60 -11.68 -3.60
C LYS A 115 -14.67 -12.72 -3.89
N MET A 116 -15.15 -12.75 -5.13
CA MET A 116 -16.01 -13.81 -5.65
C MET A 116 -15.26 -14.49 -6.80
N THR A 117 -15.17 -15.81 -6.76
CA THR A 117 -14.53 -16.61 -7.80
C THR A 117 -15.60 -17.51 -8.43
N VAL A 118 -15.79 -17.37 -9.75
CA VAL A 118 -16.73 -18.17 -10.53
C VAL A 118 -15.95 -19.16 -11.38
N LYS A 119 -16.26 -20.45 -11.27
CA LYS A 119 -15.64 -21.55 -12.03
C LYS A 119 -16.75 -22.42 -12.63
N GLY A 120 -17.08 -22.20 -13.89
CA GLY A 120 -18.25 -22.83 -14.50
C GLY A 120 -19.53 -22.42 -13.75
N ASN A 121 -20.25 -23.39 -13.19
CA ASN A 121 -21.44 -23.16 -12.37
C ASN A 121 -21.15 -23.01 -10.87
N GLU A 122 -19.89 -23.13 -10.44
CA GLU A 122 -19.51 -22.99 -9.04
C GLU A 122 -19.15 -21.54 -8.71
N VAL A 123 -19.71 -21.03 -7.61
CA VAL A 123 -19.41 -19.70 -7.07
C VAL A 123 -18.85 -19.86 -5.66
N SER A 124 -17.68 -19.27 -5.42
CA SER A 124 -17.02 -19.25 -4.11
C SER A 124 -16.65 -17.84 -3.69
N TYR A 125 -16.58 -17.59 -2.39
CA TYR A 125 -16.28 -16.27 -1.83
C TYR A 125 -15.14 -16.34 -0.82
N ASP A 126 -14.21 -15.38 -0.86
CA ASP A 126 -13.13 -15.16 0.14
C ASP A 126 -13.25 -13.77 0.77
#